data_AF-A0AAD6TPS8-F1
#
_entry.id   AF-A0AAD6TPS8-F1
#
_cell.length_a   1.000
_cell.length_b   1.000
_cell.length_c   1.000
_cell.angle_alpha   90.00
_cell.angle_beta   90.00
_cell.angle_gamma   90.00
#
_symmetry.space_group_name_H-M   'P 1'
#
loop_
_entity.id
_entity.type
_entity.pdbx_description
1 polymer ?
#
loop_
_entity_poly.entity_id
_entity_poly.type
_entity_poly.pdbx_seq_one_letter_code
_entity_poly.pdbx_strand_id
1 'polypeptide(L)'
;MINIPALLATEKLQSNKANYAIFKVFIEEYAASKGVTGYLHGTITKPPLLITGTANIPAPTPIFSTNPSHDEWVYRDGATKSMVVTNIVDPIGLGIKRDGTAKECWESVES
;
A
#
# COMPACT_ATOMS: atom_id res chain seq x y z
N MET A 1 -4.52 -6.15 -12.13
CA MET A 1 -5.05 -5.02 -11.35
C MET A 1 -5.10 -5.43 -9.88
N ILE A 2 -4.61 -4.61 -8.95
CA ILE A 2 -4.78 -4.88 -7.51
C ILE A 2 -6.23 -4.55 -7.15
N ASN A 3 -7.01 -5.57 -6.77
CA ASN A 3 -8.35 -5.33 -6.23
C ASN A 3 -8.22 -4.83 -4.79
N ILE A 4 -8.75 -3.63 -4.52
CA ILE A 4 -8.72 -3.02 -3.19
C ILE A 4 -9.96 -3.49 -2.43
N PRO A 5 -9.81 -4.25 -1.34
CA PRO A 5 -10.95 -4.70 -0.55
C PRO A 5 -11.59 -3.52 0.19
N ALA A 6 -12.91 -3.55 0.27
CA ALA A 6 -13.65 -2.73 1.22
C ALA A 6 -13.95 -3.59 2.46
N LEU A 7 -13.30 -3.26 3.57
CA LEU A 7 -13.57 -3.90 4.86
C LEU A 7 -14.99 -3.56 5.34
N LEU A 8 -15.56 -4.44 6.16
CA LEU A 8 -16.81 -4.17 6.87
C LEU A 8 -16.63 -2.97 7.80
N ALA A 9 -17.73 -2.28 8.11
CA ALA A 9 -17.69 -1.09 8.96
C ALA A 9 -17.03 -1.36 10.33
N THR A 10 -17.18 -2.57 10.87
CA THR A 10 -16.58 -3.02 12.14
C THR A 10 -15.07 -3.29 12.05
N GLU A 11 -14.56 -3.51 10.84
CA GLU A 11 -13.16 -3.87 10.54
C GLU A 11 -12.35 -2.65 10.10
N LYS A 12 -13.00 -1.65 9.49
CA LYS A 12 -12.37 -0.36 9.16
C LYS A 12 -11.88 0.35 10.41
N LEU A 13 -10.74 1.03 10.35
CA LEU A 13 -10.21 1.76 11.49
C LEU A 13 -11.18 2.87 11.91
N GLN A 14 -11.68 2.77 13.14
CA GLN A 14 -12.57 3.77 13.74
C GLN A 14 -11.79 5.00 14.20
N SER A 15 -12.45 6.16 14.30
CA SER A 15 -11.83 7.42 14.74
C SER A 15 -11.24 7.38 16.16
N ASN A 16 -11.69 6.46 17.01
CA ASN A 16 -11.14 6.25 18.35
C ASN A 16 -10.00 5.20 18.38
N LYS A 17 -9.63 4.64 17.23
CA LYS A 17 -8.65 3.55 17.06
C LYS A 17 -8.91 2.29 17.92
N ALA A 18 -10.11 2.13 18.49
CA ALA A 18 -10.42 1.02 19.42
C ALA A 18 -10.30 -0.36 18.77
N ASN A 19 -10.49 -0.45 17.45
CA ASN A 19 -10.38 -1.68 16.68
C ASN A 19 -9.07 -1.80 15.88
N TYR A 20 -8.03 -1.03 16.23
CA TYR A 20 -6.76 -1.03 15.49
C TYR A 20 -6.16 -2.43 15.29
N ALA A 21 -6.16 -3.29 16.31
CA ALA A 21 -5.63 -4.65 16.19
C ALA A 21 -6.38 -5.48 15.13
N ILE A 22 -7.70 -5.34 15.05
CA ILE A 22 -8.55 -6.01 14.05
C ILE A 22 -8.23 -5.46 12.66
N PHE A 23 -8.26 -4.14 12.51
CA PHE A 23 -7.91 -3.45 11.28
C PHE A 23 -6.53 -3.89 10.74
N LYS A 24 -5.54 -3.95 11.63
CA LYS A 24 -4.16 -4.33 11.29
C LYS A 24 -4.10 -5.71 10.65
N VAL A 25 -4.70 -6.71 11.31
CA VAL A 25 -4.75 -8.09 10.80
C VAL A 25 -5.36 -8.14 9.41
N PHE A 26 -6.49 -7.47 9.19
CA PHE A 26 -7.13 -7.48 7.88
C PHE A 26 -6.23 -6.87 6.79
N ILE A 27 -5.66 -5.70 7.03
CA ILE A 27 -4.79 -5.04 6.03
C ILE A 27 -3.56 -5.90 5.72
N GLU A 28 -2.91 -6.49 6.73
CA GLU A 28 -1.73 -7.33 6.53
C GLU A 28 -2.07 -8.63 5.76
N GLU A 29 -3.17 -9.31 6.10
CA GLU A 29 -3.62 -10.51 5.39
C GLU A 29 -4.04 -10.20 3.94
N TYR A 30 -4.72 -9.08 3.71
CA TYR A 30 -5.03 -8.65 2.35
C TYR A 30 -3.78 -8.34 1.55
N ALA A 31 -2.82 -7.61 2.13
CA ALA A 31 -1.54 -7.35 1.48
C ALA A 31 -0.78 -8.64 1.16
N ALA A 32 -0.78 -9.61 2.08
CA ALA A 32 -0.13 -10.91 1.90
C ALA A 32 -0.78 -11.69 0.75
N SER A 33 -2.12 -11.72 0.70
CA SER A 33 -2.87 -12.38 -0.38
C SER A 33 -2.57 -11.83 -1.78
N LYS A 34 -2.07 -10.58 -1.88
CA LYS A 34 -1.70 -9.92 -3.14
C LYS A 34 -0.20 -9.87 -3.38
N GLY A 35 0.63 -10.31 -2.43
CA GLY A 35 2.09 -10.21 -2.50
C GLY A 35 2.61 -8.77 -2.42
N VAL A 36 1.90 -7.87 -1.73
CA VAL A 36 2.26 -6.44 -1.62
C VAL A 36 2.67 -6.00 -0.22
N THR A 37 2.83 -6.93 0.72
CA THR A 37 3.32 -6.65 2.09
C THR A 37 4.62 -5.87 2.10
N GLY A 38 5.51 -6.13 1.13
CA GLY A 38 6.78 -5.42 1.02
C GLY A 38 6.65 -3.92 0.77
N TYR A 39 5.52 -3.42 0.26
CA TYR A 39 5.25 -1.99 0.14
C TYR A 39 4.81 -1.37 1.48
N LEU A 40 4.05 -2.10 2.30
CA LEU A 40 3.67 -1.66 3.66
C LEU A 40 4.89 -1.54 4.58
N HIS A 41 5.82 -2.49 4.48
CA HIS A 41 7.02 -2.52 5.32
C HIS A 41 8.25 -1.85 4.66
N GLY A 42 8.12 -1.44 3.39
CA GLY A 42 9.19 -0.83 2.59
C GLY A 42 10.38 -1.74 2.27
N THR A 43 10.20 -3.06 2.31
CA THR A 43 11.22 -4.01 1.84
C THR A 43 11.34 -4.04 0.32
N ILE A 44 10.29 -3.63 -0.41
CA ILE A 44 10.33 -3.39 -1.85
C ILE A 44 10.61 -1.90 -2.09
N THR A 45 11.88 -1.57 -2.31
CA THR A 45 12.33 -0.18 -2.51
C THR A 45 12.05 0.30 -3.93
N LYS A 46 11.78 1.60 -4.08
CA LYS A 46 11.56 2.23 -5.38
C LYS A 46 12.77 2.07 -6.30
N PRO A 47 12.64 1.38 -7.46
CA PRO A 47 13.71 1.29 -8.43
C PRO A 47 14.07 2.67 -9.01
N PRO A 48 15.32 2.88 -9.46
CA PRO A 48 15.69 4.10 -10.16
C PRO A 48 14.87 4.26 -11.46
N LEU A 49 14.54 5.50 -11.81
CA LEU A 49 13.90 5.81 -13.08
C LEU A 49 14.92 5.61 -14.21
N LEU A 50 14.65 4.67 -15.11
CA LEU A 50 15.49 4.46 -16.30
C LEU A 50 15.15 5.54 -17.35
N ILE A 51 15.99 6.57 -17.44
CA ILE A 51 15.91 7.59 -18.49
C ILE A 51 16.90 7.18 -19.60
N THR A 52 16.50 6.30 -20.51
CA THR A 52 17.35 5.94 -21.67
C THR A 52 16.61 6.08 -22.97
N GLY A 53 17.15 6.91 -23.87
CA GLY A 53 16.62 7.27 -25.19
C GLY A 53 16.60 6.15 -26.25
N THR A 54 16.57 4.88 -25.84
CA THR A 54 16.37 3.73 -26.74
C THR A 54 15.56 2.67 -26.01
N ALA A 55 14.44 2.29 -26.63
CA ALA A 55 13.33 1.54 -26.06
C ALA A 55 13.67 0.08 -25.72
N ASN A 56 14.15 -0.18 -24.50
CA ASN A 56 13.94 -1.46 -23.85
C ASN A 56 12.98 -1.24 -22.67
N ILE A 57 11.69 -1.24 -22.98
CA ILE A 57 10.64 -1.26 -21.94
C ILE A 57 10.79 -2.60 -21.21
N PRO A 58 11.03 -2.62 -19.88
CA PRO A 58 11.08 -3.86 -19.13
C PRO A 58 9.80 -4.67 -19.33
N ALA A 59 9.92 -5.98 -19.51
CA ALA A 59 8.76 -6.84 -19.56
C ALA A 59 7.95 -6.68 -18.25
N PRO A 60 6.60 -6.64 -18.32
CA PRO A 60 5.77 -6.55 -17.13
C PRO A 60 6.09 -7.69 -16.15
N THR A 61 6.27 -7.35 -14.89
CA THR A 61 6.49 -8.31 -13.83
C THR A 61 5.17 -8.74 -13.21
N PRO A 62 5.07 -9.97 -12.65
CA PRO A 62 3.91 -10.36 -11.86
C PRO A 62 3.69 -9.42 -10.67
N ILE A 63 2.45 -9.28 -10.21
CA ILE A 63 2.09 -8.31 -9.14
C ILE A 63 2.83 -8.54 -7.82
N PHE A 64 3.13 -9.81 -7.53
CA PHE A 64 3.85 -10.29 -6.36
C PHE A 64 5.38 -10.19 -6.51
N SER A 65 5.90 -9.63 -7.60
CA SER A 65 7.34 -9.44 -7.79
C SER A 65 7.91 -8.46 -6.75
N THR A 66 9.05 -8.83 -6.19
CA THR A 66 9.86 -7.99 -5.29
C THR A 66 10.80 -7.05 -6.04
N ASN A 67 10.94 -7.23 -7.35
CA ASN A 67 11.76 -6.39 -8.24
C ASN A 67 10.89 -5.85 -9.40
N PRO A 68 9.96 -4.93 -9.13
CA PRO A 68 9.17 -4.27 -10.16
C PRO A 68 10.02 -3.30 -10.98
N SER A 69 9.51 -2.85 -12.13
CA SER A 69 10.01 -1.62 -12.76
C SER A 69 9.64 -0.37 -11.95
N HIS A 70 10.21 0.79 -12.27
CA HIS A 70 9.85 2.06 -11.60
C HIS A 70 8.34 2.33 -11.66
N ASP A 71 7.73 2.20 -12.84
CA ASP A 71 6.31 2.54 -13.03
C ASP A 71 5.39 1.51 -12.37
N GLU A 72 5.78 0.24 -12.41
CA GLU A 72 5.10 -0.82 -11.68
C GLU A 72 5.16 -0.57 -10.17
N TRP A 73 6.32 -0.15 -9.65
CA TRP A 73 6.47 0.20 -8.25
C TRP A 73 5.53 1.34 -7.87
N VAL A 74 5.47 2.42 -8.67
CA VAL A 74 4.58 3.57 -8.40
C VAL A 74 3.11 3.15 -8.37
N TYR A 75 2.69 2.32 -9.33
CA TYR A 75 1.32 1.81 -9.35
C TYR A 75 1.00 0.94 -8.13
N ARG A 76 1.88 0.01 -7.77
CA ARG A 76 1.68 -0.96 -6.68
C ARG A 76 1.76 -0.31 -5.30
N ASP A 77 2.67 0.64 -5.12
CA ASP A 77 2.77 1.46 -3.91
C ASP A 77 1.49 2.29 -3.73
N GLY A 78 1.05 2.98 -4.80
CA GLY A 78 -0.18 3.76 -4.79
C GLY A 78 -1.43 2.93 -4.47
N ALA A 79 -1.54 1.72 -5.04
CA ALA A 79 -2.64 0.80 -4.77
C ALA A 79 -2.62 0.29 -3.32
N THR A 80 -1.43 -0.05 -2.80
CA THR A 80 -1.26 -0.50 -1.40
C THR A 80 -1.61 0.63 -0.43
N LYS A 81 -1.17 1.87 -0.70
CA LYS A 81 -1.56 3.05 0.08
C LYS A 81 -3.07 3.27 0.05
N SER A 82 -3.69 3.16 -1.13
CA SER A 82 -5.14 3.31 -1.25
C SER A 82 -5.88 2.26 -0.43
N MET A 83 -5.41 1.01 -0.41
CA MET A 83 -5.98 -0.07 0.41
C MET A 83 -5.99 0.26 1.91
N VAL A 84 -4.94 0.91 2.42
CA VAL A 84 -4.91 1.41 3.80
C VAL A 84 -5.94 2.55 3.97
N VAL A 85 -5.82 3.62 3.19
CA VAL A 85 -6.58 4.86 3.37
C VAL A 85 -8.09 4.65 3.21
N THR A 86 -8.55 3.86 2.24
CA THR A 86 -9.99 3.65 1.98
C THR A 86 -10.69 2.79 3.04
N ASN A 87 -9.90 2.16 3.92
CA ASN A 87 -10.38 1.35 5.02
C ASN A 87 -10.26 2.04 6.38
N ILE A 88 -10.12 3.36 6.39
CA ILE A 88 -10.12 4.21 7.57
C ILE A 88 -11.35 5.14 7.49
N VAL A 89 -12.10 5.26 8.59
CA VAL A 89 -13.35 6.06 8.62
C VAL A 89 -13.07 7.56 8.44
N ASP A 90 -12.02 8.08 9.07
CA ASP A 90 -11.60 9.48 8.97
C ASP A 90 -10.07 9.58 8.87
N PRO A 91 -9.48 9.32 7.69
CA PRO A 91 -8.03 9.35 7.54
C PRO A 91 -7.44 10.76 7.72
N ILE A 92 -8.22 11.82 7.53
CA ILE A 92 -7.75 13.20 7.72
C ILE A 92 -7.72 13.56 9.20
N GLY A 93 -8.82 13.33 9.92
CA GLY A 93 -8.90 13.61 11.35
C GLY A 93 -7.97 12.74 12.19
N LEU A 94 -7.60 11.56 11.70
CA LEU A 94 -6.60 10.67 12.32
C LEU A 94 -5.14 11.02 11.95
N GLY A 95 -4.90 12.04 11.12
CA GLY A 95 -3.54 12.45 10.76
C GLY A 95 -2.80 11.48 9.84
N ILE A 96 -3.51 10.65 9.07
CA ILE A 96 -2.89 9.65 8.19
C ILE A 96 -2.11 10.34 7.06
N LYS A 97 -0.86 9.92 6.86
CA LYS A 97 0.02 10.46 5.83
C LYS A 97 -0.35 9.90 4.46
N ARG A 98 -0.94 10.74 3.59
CA ARG A 98 -1.47 10.34 2.26
C ARG A 98 -0.61 10.80 1.07
N ASP A 99 0.30 11.73 1.28
CA ASP A 99 1.19 12.32 0.27
C ASP A 99 2.51 11.55 0.09
N GLY A 100 2.78 10.55 0.95
CA GLY A 100 3.95 9.69 0.87
C GLY A 100 3.72 8.33 0.21
N THR A 101 4.62 7.41 0.52
CA THR A 101 4.61 5.98 0.17
C THR A 101 3.59 5.19 0.98
N ALA A 102 3.29 3.95 0.57
CA ALA A 102 2.47 3.03 1.36
C ALA A 102 3.07 2.78 2.75
N LYS A 103 4.40 2.67 2.86
CA LYS A 103 5.11 2.54 4.13
C LYS A 103 4.84 3.72 5.06
N GLU A 104 5.05 4.94 4.57
CA GLU A 104 4.85 6.14 5.40
C GLU A 104 3.37 6.29 5.82
N CYS A 105 2.45 5.92 4.93
CA CYS A 105 1.03 5.84 5.27
C CYS A 105 0.79 4.81 6.38
N TRP A 106 1.37 3.62 6.26
CA TRP A 106 1.22 2.54 7.25
C TRP A 106 1.77 2.93 8.62
N GLU A 107 2.98 3.49 8.67
CA GLU A 107 3.61 3.97 9.90
C GLU A 107 2.76 5.05 10.60
N SER A 108 2.09 5.93 9.85
CA SER A 108 1.18 6.94 10.43
C SER A 108 -0.10 6.36 11.05
N VAL A 109 -0.45 5.12 10.70
CA VAL A 109 -1.55 4.42 11.38
C VAL A 109 -1.11 3.92 12.76
N GLU A 110 0.12 3.40 12.84
CA GLU A 110 0.70 2.79 14.05
C GLU A 110 1.12 3.81 15.11
N SER A 111 1.27 5.09 14.74
CA SER A 111 1.53 6.22 15.64
C SER A 111 0.29 6.67 16.42
#